data_AF-A0A6M4ATX6-F1
#
_entry.id   AF-A0A6M4ATX6-F1
#
_cell.length_a   1.000
_cell.length_b   1.000
_cell.length_c   1.000
_cell.angle_alpha   90.00
_cell.angle_beta   90.00
_cell.angle_gamma   90.00
#
_symmetry.space_group_name_H-M   'P 1'
#
loop_
_entity.id
_entity.type
_entity.pdbx_description
1 polymer ?
#
loop_
_entity_poly.entity_id
_entity_poly.type
_entity_poly.pdbx_seq_one_letter_code
_entity_poly.pdbx_strand_id
1 'polypeptide(L)'
;MAADSVLTPQEIERAALVRAAAELIGYRALAEKLDIGERTIYALAAGKRRCRESLLADVRTELIAHRQRVGALVRIIADHLGTEA
;
A
#
# COMPACT_ATOMS: atom_id res chain seq x y z
N MET A 1 -2.87 -22.20 -25.70
CA MET A 1 -1.77 -21.23 -25.47
C MET A 1 -2.36 -20.06 -24.71
N ALA A 2 -2.08 -19.94 -23.41
CA ALA A 2 -2.49 -18.76 -22.65
C ALA A 2 -1.56 -17.61 -23.08
N ALA A 3 -2.13 -16.53 -23.60
CA ALA A 3 -1.37 -15.33 -23.88
C ALA A 3 -0.74 -14.86 -22.56
N ASP A 4 0.59 -14.91 -22.47
CA ASP A 4 1.35 -14.18 -21.47
C ASP A 4 0.98 -12.71 -21.65
N SER A 5 -0.01 -12.27 -20.89
CA SER A 5 -0.47 -10.90 -20.93
C SER A 5 0.58 -10.08 -20.19
N VAL A 6 1.55 -9.58 -20.96
CA VAL A 6 2.55 -8.64 -20.46
C VAL A 6 1.80 -7.47 -19.82
N LEU A 7 2.08 -7.20 -18.56
CA LEU A 7 1.46 -6.09 -17.85
C LEU A 7 1.81 -4.78 -18.52
N THR A 8 0.80 -3.92 -18.68
CA THR A 8 1.02 -2.55 -19.15
C THR A 8 1.85 -1.77 -18.11
N PRO A 9 2.60 -0.72 -18.51
CA PRO A 9 3.32 0.13 -17.56
C PRO A 9 2.43 0.67 -16.43
N GLN A 10 1.17 0.98 -16.76
CA GLN A 10 0.19 1.43 -15.79
C GLN A 10 -0.20 0.32 -14.79
N GLU A 11 -0.36 -0.92 -15.23
CA GLU A 11 -0.62 -2.06 -14.33
C GLU A 11 0.58 -2.35 -13.42
N ILE A 12 1.80 -2.17 -13.92
CA ILE A 12 3.04 -2.31 -13.13
C ILE A 12 3.09 -1.23 -12.02
N GLU A 13 2.80 0.03 -12.35
CA GLU A 13 2.77 1.12 -11.37
C GLU A 13 1.71 0.87 -10.29
N ARG A 14 0.52 0.40 -10.68
CA ARG A 14 -0.58 0.06 -9.77
C ARG A 14 -0.19 -1.08 -8.83
N ALA A 15 0.46 -2.11 -9.35
CA ALA A 15 0.96 -3.22 -8.55
C ALA A 15 2.05 -2.75 -7.56
N ALA A 16 2.95 -1.87 -8.00
CA ALA A 16 4.00 -1.30 -7.15
C ALA A 16 3.41 -0.49 -5.98
N LEU A 17 2.34 0.27 -6.20
CA LEU A 17 1.65 0.98 -5.12
C LEU A 17 1.04 0.04 -4.08
N VAL A 18 0.33 -1.01 -4.53
CA VAL A 18 -0.24 -2.02 -3.63
C VAL A 18 0.86 -2.74 -2.85
N ARG A 19 1.98 -3.06 -3.51
CA ARG A 19 3.15 -3.68 -2.87
C ARG A 19 3.74 -2.77 -1.79
N ALA A 20 3.99 -1.50 -2.10
CA ALA A 20 4.54 -0.53 -1.15
C ALA A 20 3.61 -0.34 0.08
N ALA A 21 2.30 -0.29 -0.13
CA ALA A 21 1.34 -0.26 0.98
C ALA A 21 1.41 -1.51 1.84
N ALA A 22 1.44 -2.69 1.22
CA ALA A 22 1.52 -3.95 1.93
C ALA A 22 2.85 -4.13 2.68
N GLU A 23 3.96 -3.60 2.18
CA GLU A 23 5.25 -3.58 2.87
C GLU A 23 5.24 -2.67 4.11
N LEU A 24 4.49 -1.56 4.07
CA LEU A 24 4.44 -0.59 5.17
C LEU A 24 3.50 -1.01 6.30
N ILE A 25 2.30 -1.52 5.97
CA ILE A 25 1.28 -1.85 6.98
C ILE A 25 1.00 -3.34 7.14
N GLY A 26 1.55 -4.18 6.25
CA GLY A 26 1.33 -5.62 6.22
C GLY A 26 0.19 -6.02 5.27
N TYR A 27 0.40 -7.12 4.55
CA TYR A 27 -0.56 -7.68 3.58
C TYR A 27 -1.92 -7.98 4.19
N ARG A 28 -1.94 -8.61 5.38
CA ARG A 28 -3.17 -8.92 6.10
C ARG A 28 -3.92 -7.67 6.56
N ALA A 29 -3.22 -6.69 7.14
CA ALA A 29 -3.86 -5.47 7.62
C ALA A 29 -4.44 -4.65 6.47
N LEU A 30 -3.72 -4.55 5.35
CA LEU A 30 -4.21 -3.90 4.13
C LEU A 30 -5.44 -4.63 3.57
N ALA A 31 -5.42 -5.97 3.57
CA ALA A 31 -6.55 -6.79 3.13
C ALA A 31 -7.81 -6.56 3.98
N GLU A 32 -7.67 -6.55 5.31
CA GLU A 32 -8.75 -6.28 6.26
C GLU A 32 -9.31 -4.85 6.08
N LYS A 33 -8.45 -3.86 5.83
CA LYS A 33 -8.87 -2.46 5.61
C LYS A 33 -9.64 -2.25 4.32
N LEU A 34 -9.24 -2.97 3.27
CA LEU A 34 -9.85 -2.86 1.94
C LEU A 34 -11.01 -3.83 1.74
N ASP A 35 -11.41 -4.57 2.77
CA ASP A 35 -12.46 -5.60 2.74
C ASP A 35 -12.29 -6.59 1.59
N ILE A 36 -11.05 -7.04 1.36
CA ILE A 36 -10.72 -8.04 0.35
C ILE A 36 -9.80 -9.12 0.89
N GLY A 37 -9.84 -10.30 0.29
CA GLY A 37 -9.00 -11.41 0.72
C GLY A 37 -7.50 -11.12 0.54
N GLU A 38 -6.69 -11.56 1.49
CA GLU A 38 -5.23 -11.38 1.50
C GLU A 38 -4.55 -11.91 0.22
N ARG A 39 -5.01 -13.07 -0.29
CA ARG A 39 -4.55 -13.62 -1.57
C ARG A 39 -4.77 -12.66 -2.74
N THR A 40 -5.82 -11.83 -2.68
CA THR A 40 -6.08 -10.80 -3.70
C THR A 40 -5.06 -9.69 -3.63
N ILE A 41 -4.69 -9.22 -2.44
CA ILE A 41 -3.61 -8.23 -2.27
C ILE A 41 -2.30 -8.79 -2.83
N TYR A 42 -1.94 -10.03 -2.50
CA TYR A 42 -0.74 -10.67 -3.05
C TYR A 42 -0.76 -10.74 -4.57
N ALA A 43 -1.90 -11.12 -5.17
CA ALA A 43 -2.05 -11.15 -6.63
C ALA A 43 -1.95 -9.75 -7.25
N LEU A 44 -2.53 -8.73 -6.61
CA LEU A 44 -2.46 -7.34 -7.06
C LEU A 44 -1.03 -6.77 -6.97
N ALA A 45 -0.34 -7.01 -5.85
CA ALA A 45 1.05 -6.60 -5.62
C ALA A 45 2.03 -7.29 -6.60
N ALA A 46 1.73 -8.54 -6.97
CA ALA A 46 2.48 -9.28 -7.99
C ALA A 46 2.10 -8.90 -9.42
N GLY A 47 1.14 -7.97 -9.61
CA GLY A 47 0.62 -7.61 -10.93
C GLY A 47 -0.15 -8.73 -11.62
N LYS A 48 -0.46 -9.84 -10.95
CA LYS A 48 -1.19 -10.98 -11.53
C LYS A 48 -2.69 -10.73 -11.68
N ARG A 49 -3.19 -9.60 -11.17
CA ARG A 49 -4.59 -9.21 -11.23
C ARG A 49 -4.71 -7.72 -11.50
N ARG A 50 -5.73 -7.32 -12.27
CA ARG A 50 -6.04 -5.91 -12.49
C ARG A 50 -6.47 -5.23 -11.20
N CYS A 51 -5.86 -4.09 -10.94
CA CYS A 51 -6.21 -3.21 -9.83
C CYS A 51 -7.22 -2.16 -10.29
N ARG A 52 -8.36 -2.08 -9.60
CA ARG A 52 -9.39 -1.06 -9.87
C ARG A 52 -8.94 0.30 -9.34
N GLU A 53 -9.37 1.37 -9.99
CA GLU A 53 -9.00 2.74 -9.58
C GLU A 53 -9.52 3.11 -8.19
N SER A 54 -10.72 2.68 -7.84
CA SER A 54 -11.26 2.87 -6.48
C SER A 54 -10.35 2.25 -5.42
N LEU A 55 -9.93 1.00 -5.65
CA LEU A 55 -9.05 0.29 -4.72
C LEU A 55 -7.67 0.97 -4.60
N LEU A 56 -7.17 1.56 -5.68
CA LEU A 56 -5.93 2.34 -5.65
C LEU A 56 -6.07 3.65 -4.87
N ALA A 57 -7.23 4.31 -4.96
CA ALA A 57 -7.52 5.48 -4.15
C ALA A 57 -7.58 5.13 -2.66
N ASP A 58 -8.18 3.99 -2.31
CA ASP A 58 -8.23 3.49 -0.93
C ASP A 58 -6.83 3.15 -0.41
N VAL A 59 -6.03 2.42 -1.20
CA VAL A 59 -4.62 2.11 -0.89
C VAL A 59 -3.80 3.40 -0.68
N ARG A 60 -3.97 4.40 -1.55
CA ARG A 60 -3.30 5.71 -1.41
C ARG A 60 -3.73 6.43 -0.14
N THR A 61 -5.01 6.38 0.21
CA THR A 61 -5.54 6.96 1.44
C THR A 61 -4.89 6.34 2.66
N GLU A 62 -4.78 5.00 2.70
CA GLU A 62 -4.11 4.30 3.80
C GLU A 62 -2.62 4.65 3.90
N LEU A 63 -1.93 4.77 2.76
CA LEU A 63 -0.51 5.21 2.73
C LEU A 63 -0.33 6.62 3.31
N ILE A 64 -1.20 7.56 2.94
CA ILE A 64 -1.16 8.93 3.44
C ILE A 64 -1.44 8.95 4.95
N ALA A 65 -2.47 8.22 5.40
CA ALA A 65 -2.81 8.12 6.81
C ALA A 65 -1.66 7.50 7.62
N HIS A 66 -1.01 6.46 7.10
CA HIS A 66 0.15 5.85 7.74
C HIS A 66 1.31 6.85 7.86
N ARG A 67 1.65 7.55 6.76
CA ARG A 67 2.71 8.58 6.79
C ARG A 67 2.44 9.68 7.81
N GLN A 68 1.19 10.13 7.93
CA GLN A 68 0.80 11.12 8.93
C GLN A 68 0.96 10.60 10.36
N ARG A 69 0.54 9.35 10.63
CA ARG A 69 0.72 8.70 11.94
C ARG A 69 2.20 8.55 12.31
N VAL A 70 3.04 8.10 11.39
CA VAL A 70 4.49 8.00 11.61
C VAL A 70 5.11 9.37 11.86
N GLY A 71 4.75 10.39 11.08
CA GLY A 71 5.23 11.75 11.29
C GLY A 71 4.85 12.32 12.67
N ALA A 72 3.62 12.05 13.13
CA ALA A 72 3.17 12.42 14.46
C ALA A 72 3.97 11.69 15.56
N LEU A 73 4.23 10.39 15.41
CA LEU A 73 5.04 9.62 16.35
C LEU A 73 6.49 10.12 16.41
N VAL A 74 7.11 10.40 15.26
CA VAL A 74 8.46 10.96 15.19
C VAL A 74 8.52 12.30 15.93
N ARG A 75 7.53 13.17 15.75
CA ARG A 75 7.44 14.43 16.47
C ARG A 75 7.32 14.24 17.98
N ILE A 76 6.45 13.34 18.44
CA ILE A 76 6.30 13.02 19.86
C ILE A 76 7.63 12.52 20.45
N ILE A 77 8.34 11.65 19.73
CA ILE A 77 9.64 11.15 20.16
C ILE A 77 10.67 12.28 20.21
N ALA A 78 10.71 13.15 19.20
CA ALA A 78 11.64 14.29 19.17
C ALA A 78 11.39 15.29 20.31
N ASP A 79 10.12 15.58 20.59
CA ASP A 79 9.69 16.42 21.72
C ASP A 79 10.09 15.75 23.05
N HIS A 80 9.96 14.42 23.16
CA HIS A 80 10.32 13.67 24.36
C HIS A 80 11.84 13.55 24.59
N LEU A 81 12.62 13.47 23.52
CA LEU A 81 14.08 13.40 23.59
C LEU A 81 14.73 14.76 23.89
N GLY A 82 13.94 15.83 24.04
CA GLY A 82 14.47 17.16 24.33
C GLY A 82 15.31 17.73 23.19
N THR A 83 15.07 17.28 21.95
CA THR A 83 15.59 17.94 20.75
C THR A 83 14.84 19.25 20.52
N GLU A 84 15.00 20.19 21.47
CA GLU A 84 14.91 21.60 21.17
C GLU A 84 16.03 21.89 20.16
N ALA A 85 15.66 22.10 18.90
CA ALA A 85 16.57 22.73 17.95
C ALA A 85 16.81 24.18 18.35
#